data_AF-A0A8T5BTJ4-F1
#
_entry.id   AF-A0A8T5BTJ4-F1
#
_cell.length_a   1.000
_cell.length_b   1.000
_cell.length_c   1.000
_cell.angle_alpha   90.00
_cell.angle_beta   90.00
_cell.angle_gamma   90.00
#
_symmetry.space_group_name_H-M   'P 1'
#
loop_
_entity.id
_entity.type
_entity.pdbx_description
1 polymer ?
#
loop_
_entity_poly.entity_id
_entity_poly.type
_entity_poly.pdbx_seq_one_letter_code
_entity_poly.pdbx_strand_id
1 'polypeptide(L)'
;MKRKTESICPECLRKIDAEIINKDGKILIEKNCPEHGRFEAVHWQSPEVYNFVEKFDFFKLFFECKKQDFSKCPSSCGLCGGHISRTVIGVIDLTKRCDLKCSICFASFSNPGQQERYEPSKQEIFKMLDFLSSLDPKPPSVLFSGGEPLLR
;
A
#
# COMPACT_ATOMS: atom_id res chain seq x y z
N MET A 1 -11.84 25.57 1.82
CA MET A 1 -11.17 24.64 2.77
C MET A 1 -9.72 24.53 2.37
N LYS A 2 -8.79 24.70 3.32
CA LYS A 2 -7.35 24.58 3.10
C LYS A 2 -6.76 23.72 4.22
N ARG A 3 -6.32 22.50 3.91
CA ARG A 3 -5.80 21.52 4.88
C ARG A 3 -4.34 21.24 4.57
N LYS A 4 -3.47 21.42 5.57
CA LYS A 4 -2.05 21.05 5.45
C LYS A 4 -1.90 19.53 5.53
N THR A 5 -1.01 18.99 4.70
CA THR A 5 -0.64 17.57 4.65
C THR A 5 0.80 17.45 4.15
N GLU A 6 1.28 16.23 3.97
CA GLU A 6 2.59 15.96 3.39
C GLU A 6 2.41 15.09 2.14
N SER A 7 3.32 15.23 1.18
CA SER A 7 3.31 14.46 -0.06
C SER A 7 4.74 14.11 -0.47
N ILE A 8 4.89 13.50 -1.65
CA ILE A 8 6.17 13.13 -2.24
C ILE A 8 6.40 13.98 -3.50
N CYS A 9 7.62 14.51 -3.65
CA CYS A 9 8.04 15.16 -4.89
C CYS A 9 8.06 14.13 -6.03
N PRO A 10 7.41 14.40 -7.18
CA PRO A 10 7.34 13.42 -8.27
C PRO A 10 8.69 13.17 -8.96
N GLU A 11 9.68 14.04 -8.74
CA GLU A 11 11.01 13.93 -9.36
C GLU A 11 12.04 13.31 -8.41
N CYS A 12 12.30 13.94 -7.26
CA CYS A 12 13.32 13.46 -6.33
C CYS A 12 12.80 12.51 -5.23
N LEU A 13 11.49 12.22 -5.21
CA LEU A 13 10.86 11.30 -4.25
C LEU A 13 11.02 11.67 -2.76
N ARG A 14 11.47 12.88 -2.45
CA ARG A 14 11.56 13.39 -1.07
C ARG A 14 10.18 13.78 -0.55
N LYS A 15 9.99 13.60 0.76
CA LYS A 15 8.82 14.06 1.50
C LYS A 15 8.81 15.59 1.53
N ILE A 16 7.68 16.21 1.18
CA ILE A 16 7.50 17.66 1.09
C ILE A 16 6.14 18.07 1.65
N ASP A 17 6.03 19.32 2.10
CA ASP A 17 4.75 19.89 2.51
C ASP A 17 3.79 20.02 1.33
N ALA A 18 2.52 19.79 1.61
CA ALA A 18 1.44 19.89 0.65
C ALA A 18 0.17 20.48 1.28
N GLU A 19 -0.70 21.02 0.45
CA GLU A 19 -1.95 21.62 0.87
C GLU A 19 -3.10 21.08 0.01
N ILE A 20 -4.13 20.58 0.67
CA ILE A 20 -5.38 20.19 0.02
C ILE A 20 -6.28 21.42 -0.02
N ILE A 21 -6.67 21.83 -1.23
CA ILE A 21 -7.49 23.01 -1.48
C ILE A 21 -8.72 22.65 -2.31
N ASN A 22 -9.80 23.41 -2.11
CA ASN A 22 -10.95 23.38 -3.02
C ASN A 22 -10.80 24.51 -4.04
N LYS A 23 -10.73 24.16 -5.33
CA LYS A 23 -10.53 25.08 -6.44
C LYS A 23 -11.25 24.55 -7.69
N ASP A 24 -11.97 25.44 -8.38
CA ASP A 24 -12.69 25.13 -9.63
C ASP A 24 -13.63 23.92 -9.55
N GLY A 25 -14.32 23.77 -8.41
CA GLY A 25 -15.24 22.65 -8.17
C GLY A 25 -14.55 21.29 -8.01
N LYS A 26 -13.25 21.28 -7.71
CA LYS A 26 -12.44 20.07 -7.46
C LYS A 26 -11.64 20.23 -6.17
N ILE A 27 -11.21 19.10 -5.61
CA ILE A 27 -10.22 19.08 -4.54
C ILE A 27 -8.86 18.82 -5.18
N LEU A 28 -7.95 19.77 -5.04
CA LEU A 28 -6.58 19.68 -5.54
C LEU A 28 -5.61 19.48 -4.38
N ILE A 29 -4.50 18.81 -4.66
CA ILE A 29 -3.33 18.77 -3.79
C ILE A 29 -2.22 19.59 -4.45
N GLU A 30 -1.84 20.68 -3.78
CA GLU A 30 -0.71 21.50 -4.17
C GLU A 30 0.50 21.14 -3.32
N LYS A 31 1.68 21.04 -3.93
CA LYS A 31 2.92 20.71 -3.22
C LYS A 31 4.07 21.51 -3.82
N ASN A 32 5.04 21.88 -3.00
CA ASN A 32 6.19 22.67 -3.44
C ASN A 32 7.49 21.99 -3.01
N CYS A 33 8.28 21.58 -4.00
CA CYS A 33 9.62 21.06 -3.77
C CYS A 33 10.64 22.22 -3.87
N PRO A 34 11.56 22.37 -2.90
CA PRO A 34 12.60 23.39 -2.98
C PRO A 34 13.50 23.31 -4.23
N GLU A 35 13.64 22.13 -4.82
CA GLU A 35 14.46 21.90 -6.02
C GLU A 35 13.66 21.88 -7.32
N HIS A 36 12.46 21.28 -7.32
CA HIS A 36 11.68 21.02 -8.55
C HIS A 36 10.44 21.92 -8.69
N GLY A 37 10.22 22.85 -7.74
CA GLY A 37 9.15 23.83 -7.80
C GLY A 37 7.76 23.30 -7.41
N ARG A 38 6.73 23.99 -7.89
CA ARG A 38 5.33 23.76 -7.52
C ARG A 38 4.69 22.72 -8.43
N PHE A 39 3.96 21.79 -7.81
CA PHE A 39 3.11 20.83 -8.48
C PHE A 39 1.67 20.97 -7.99
N GLU A 40 0.71 20.76 -8.88
CA GLU A 40 -0.72 20.71 -8.58
C GLU A 40 -1.29 19.44 -9.23
N ALA A 41 -2.11 18.70 -8.51
CA ALA A 41 -2.80 17.53 -9.03
C ALA A 41 -4.24 17.46 -8.50
N VAL A 42 -5.14 16.90 -9.31
CA VAL A 42 -6.50 16.62 -8.85
C VAL A 42 -6.45 15.47 -7.84
N HIS A 43 -6.86 15.75 -6.60
CA HIS A 43 -6.98 14.76 -5.55
C HIS A 43 -8.36 14.10 -5.57
N TRP A 44 -9.45 14.88 -5.65
CA TRP A 44 -10.81 14.40 -5.87
C TRP A 44 -11.55 15.28 -6.89
N GLN A 45 -12.35 14.64 -7.74
CA GLN A 45 -13.13 15.33 -8.77
C GLN A 45 -14.34 16.09 -8.22
N SER A 46 -14.91 15.67 -7.08
CA SER A 46 -16.09 16.29 -6.46
C SER A 46 -15.82 16.64 -4.98
N PRO A 47 -15.89 17.93 -4.61
CA PRO A 47 -15.84 18.38 -3.23
C PRO A 47 -16.98 17.82 -2.38
N GLU A 48 -18.16 17.61 -2.95
CA GLU A 48 -19.33 17.05 -2.26
C GLU A 48 -19.05 15.62 -1.79
N VAL A 49 -18.52 14.78 -2.68
CA VAL A 49 -18.13 13.40 -2.36
C VAL A 49 -16.98 13.39 -1.35
N TYR A 50 -15.96 14.24 -1.56
CA TYR A 50 -14.84 14.36 -0.60
C TYR A 50 -15.36 14.67 0.81
N ASN A 51 -16.21 15.69 0.95
CA ASN A 51 -16.77 16.10 2.24
C ASN A 51 -17.72 15.04 2.82
N PHE A 52 -18.40 14.26 1.99
CA PHE A 52 -19.21 13.14 2.44
C PHE A 52 -18.34 12.03 3.01
N VAL A 53 -17.29 11.61 2.29
CA VAL A 53 -16.38 10.52 2.71
C VAL A 53 -15.57 10.90 3.94
N GLU A 54 -15.14 12.16 4.09
CA GLU A 54 -14.46 12.64 5.31
C GLU A 54 -15.32 12.46 6.56
N LYS A 55 -16.65 12.43 6.45
CA LYS A 55 -17.53 12.11 7.60
C LYS A 55 -17.40 10.66 8.04
N PHE A 56 -16.91 9.76 7.19
CA PHE A 56 -16.68 8.35 7.51
C PHE A 56 -15.22 8.07 7.84
N ASP A 57 -14.36 9.10 7.86
CA ASP A 57 -12.97 9.01 8.34
C ASP A 57 -12.93 8.92 9.88
N PHE A 58 -13.82 8.11 10.45
CA PHE A 58 -13.79 7.70 11.83
C PHE A 58 -12.85 6.51 11.93
N PHE A 59 -11.57 6.78 12.19
CA PHE A 59 -10.63 5.77 12.66
C PHE A 59 -11.01 5.31 14.09
N LYS A 60 -12.13 4.60 14.20
CA LYS A 60 -12.64 4.00 15.43
C LYS A 60 -12.86 2.50 15.26
N LEU A 61 -11.93 1.75 14.68
CA LEU A 61 -11.96 0.27 14.64
C LEU A 61 -10.53 -0.23 14.36
N PHE A 62 -9.83 -1.13 15.06
CA PHE A 62 -10.00 -1.90 16.30
C PHE A 62 -8.65 -2.64 16.52
N PHE A 63 -8.23 -2.80 17.79
CA PHE A 63 -7.10 -3.58 18.33
C PHE A 63 -5.68 -3.01 18.14
N GLU A 64 -4.90 -3.04 19.21
CA GLU A 64 -3.48 -2.68 19.19
C GLU A 64 -2.71 -3.65 18.29
N CYS A 65 -2.10 -3.13 17.24
CA CYS A 65 -1.14 -3.91 16.45
C CYS A 65 0.23 -3.83 17.11
N LYS A 66 1.01 -4.92 17.03
CA LYS A 66 2.45 -4.87 17.32
C LYS A 66 3.12 -3.94 16.32
N LYS A 67 3.48 -2.74 16.80
CA LYS A 67 4.16 -1.71 16.01
C LYS A 67 5.64 -2.05 15.93
N GLN A 68 6.18 -2.02 14.72
CA GLN A 68 7.62 -1.99 14.52
C GLN A 68 8.08 -0.55 14.39
N ASP A 69 9.25 -0.23 14.93
CA ASP A 69 9.82 1.09 14.80
C ASP A 69 10.43 1.26 13.41
N PHE A 70 9.67 1.91 12.54
CA PHE A 70 10.13 2.33 11.22
C PHE A 70 10.32 3.84 11.24
N SER A 71 11.58 4.27 11.30
CA SER A 71 11.93 5.67 11.49
C SER A 71 11.84 6.55 10.23
N LYS A 72 11.63 5.95 9.04
CA LYS A 72 11.71 6.66 7.75
C LYS A 72 10.50 6.38 6.83
N CYS A 73 9.36 7.03 7.07
CA CYS A 73 8.25 7.05 6.10
C CYS A 73 8.55 8.05 4.97
N PRO A 74 8.44 7.70 3.67
CA PRO A 74 7.88 6.46 3.10
C PRO A 74 8.92 5.38 2.73
N SER A 75 10.21 5.67 2.84
CA SER A 75 11.31 4.79 2.37
C SER A 75 11.48 3.48 3.15
N SER A 76 10.81 3.34 4.28
CA SER A 76 10.88 2.18 5.18
C SER A 76 9.47 1.86 5.67
N CYS A 77 8.61 1.39 4.76
CA CYS A 77 7.23 1.05 5.07
C CYS A 77 7.11 -0.39 5.61
N GLY A 78 6.20 -0.60 6.56
CA GLY A 78 5.90 -1.86 7.25
C GLY A 78 4.84 -1.60 8.32
N LEU A 79 4.56 -2.52 9.24
CA LEU A 79 3.56 -2.32 10.32
C LEU A 79 4.04 -1.30 11.39
N CYS A 80 4.22 -0.04 10.99
CA CYS A 80 4.69 1.07 11.81
C CYS A 80 3.55 1.70 12.63
N GLY A 81 3.88 2.66 13.50
CA GLY A 81 2.88 3.36 14.33
C GLY A 81 1.78 4.11 13.57
N GLY A 82 1.99 4.41 12.29
CA GLY A 82 0.98 4.98 11.40
C GLY A 82 -0.04 3.95 10.86
N HIS A 83 0.23 2.65 10.99
CA HIS A 83 -0.73 1.62 10.63
C HIS A 83 -1.76 1.44 11.75
N ILE A 84 -2.95 1.96 11.48
CA ILE A 84 -4.10 1.94 12.36
C ILE A 84 -4.90 0.63 12.29
N SER A 85 -4.71 -0.15 11.23
CA SER A 85 -5.42 -1.40 10.97
C SER A 85 -4.48 -2.59 11.05
N ARG A 86 -4.99 -3.69 11.57
CA ARG A 86 -4.35 -5.01 11.54
C ARG A 86 -4.38 -5.64 10.15
N THR A 87 -3.62 -6.73 10.00
CA THR A 87 -3.72 -7.62 8.84
C THR A 87 -5.11 -8.25 8.78
N VAL A 88 -5.87 -7.92 7.72
CA VAL A 88 -7.20 -8.49 7.44
C VAL A 88 -7.15 -9.65 6.44
N ILE A 89 -6.16 -9.63 5.54
CA ILE A 89 -5.88 -10.67 4.57
C ILE A 89 -4.36 -10.87 4.52
N GLY A 90 -3.89 -12.07 4.85
CA GLY A 90 -2.51 -12.45 4.60
C GLY A 90 -2.35 -12.95 3.17
N VAL A 91 -1.51 -12.31 2.36
CA VAL A 91 -1.25 -12.74 0.98
C VAL A 91 0.04 -13.55 0.96
N ILE A 92 0.00 -14.77 0.42
CA ILE A 92 1.16 -15.64 0.28
C ILE A 92 1.30 -16.01 -1.20
N ASP A 93 2.38 -15.56 -1.83
CA ASP A 93 2.72 -15.97 -3.18
C ASP A 93 3.30 -17.40 -3.16
N LEU A 94 2.63 -18.35 -3.80
CA LEU A 94 3.01 -19.77 -3.75
C LEU A 94 4.08 -20.14 -4.79
N THR A 95 4.08 -19.43 -5.91
CA THR A 95 4.97 -19.66 -7.05
C THR A 95 5.00 -18.42 -7.94
N LYS A 96 6.11 -18.18 -8.61
CA LYS A 96 6.20 -17.21 -9.71
C LYS A 96 5.86 -17.84 -11.08
N ARG A 97 5.56 -19.15 -11.15
CA ARG A 97 5.15 -19.81 -12.40
C ARG A 97 3.75 -19.35 -12.79
N CYS A 98 3.56 -19.03 -14.06
CA CYS A 98 2.25 -18.70 -14.64
C CYS A 98 2.23 -19.24 -16.07
N ASP A 99 1.13 -19.86 -16.46
CA ASP A 99 0.88 -20.38 -17.81
C ASP A 99 0.27 -19.32 -18.75
N LEU A 100 0.04 -18.10 -18.23
CA LEU A 100 -0.39 -16.93 -18.97
C LEU A 100 0.68 -15.82 -18.98
N LYS A 101 0.60 -14.95 -20.00
CA LYS A 101 1.48 -13.79 -20.19
C LYS A 101 0.66 -12.51 -20.37
N CYS A 102 -0.11 -12.17 -19.34
CA CYS A 102 -1.03 -11.04 -19.40
C CYS A 102 -0.26 -9.71 -19.53
N SER A 103 -0.60 -8.90 -20.53
CA SER A 103 0.05 -7.61 -20.82
C SER A 103 -0.08 -6.57 -19.69
N ILE A 104 -1.09 -6.73 -18.84
CA ILE A 104 -1.37 -5.85 -17.70
C ILE A 104 -0.86 -6.41 -16.36
N CYS A 105 -0.15 -7.55 -16.36
CA CYS A 105 0.30 -8.19 -15.12
C CYS A 105 1.42 -7.37 -14.46
N PHE A 106 1.10 -6.72 -13.35
CA PHE A 106 2.08 -5.98 -12.54
C PHE A 106 3.20 -6.88 -12.01
N ALA A 107 2.90 -8.15 -11.76
CA ALA A 107 3.86 -9.10 -11.23
C ALA A 107 4.77 -9.71 -12.32
N SER A 108 4.49 -9.39 -13.61
CA SER A 108 5.37 -9.55 -14.77
C SER A 108 6.29 -10.78 -14.70
N PHE A 109 5.70 -11.94 -14.44
CA PHE A 109 6.40 -13.23 -14.28
C PHE A 109 7.05 -13.75 -15.58
N SER A 110 7.03 -12.95 -16.65
CA SER A 110 7.53 -13.26 -17.99
C SER A 110 8.83 -12.55 -18.35
N ASN A 111 9.42 -11.73 -17.47
CA ASN A 111 10.66 -11.02 -17.77
C ASN A 111 11.86 -11.99 -17.79
N PRO A 112 12.54 -12.19 -18.94
CA PRO A 112 13.61 -13.19 -19.10
C PRO A 112 14.84 -12.99 -18.19
N GLY A 113 14.97 -11.81 -17.55
CA GLY A 113 16.07 -11.44 -16.67
C GLY A 113 15.78 -11.50 -15.17
N GLN A 114 14.54 -11.76 -14.73
CA GLN A 114 14.18 -11.86 -13.30
C GLN A 114 13.95 -13.31 -12.87
N GLN A 115 14.95 -14.16 -13.14
CA GLN A 115 14.95 -15.59 -12.79
C GLN A 115 15.24 -15.86 -11.30
N GLU A 116 14.77 -15.03 -10.38
CA GLU A 116 14.70 -15.48 -9.00
C GLU A 116 13.51 -16.45 -8.89
N ARG A 117 13.83 -17.75 -8.85
CA ARG A 117 12.87 -18.81 -8.50
C ARG A 117 12.40 -18.59 -7.08
N TYR A 118 11.39 -17.75 -6.91
CA TYR A 118 10.63 -17.68 -5.67
C TYR A 118 9.55 -18.76 -5.73
N GLU A 119 9.80 -19.85 -5.01
CA GLU A 119 8.87 -20.96 -4.85
C GLU A 119 9.07 -21.57 -3.45
N PRO A 120 8.46 -20.97 -2.40
CA PRO A 120 8.69 -21.40 -1.03
C PRO A 120 8.29 -22.87 -0.85
N SER A 121 9.08 -23.67 -0.16
CA SER A 121 8.73 -25.05 0.20
C SER A 121 7.45 -25.12 1.04
N LYS A 122 6.83 -26.31 1.12
CA LYS A 122 5.66 -26.52 1.99
C LYS A 122 5.96 -26.14 3.44
N GLN A 123 7.16 -26.43 3.93
CA GLN A 123 7.59 -26.10 5.29
C GLN A 123 7.68 -24.58 5.49
N GLU A 124 8.18 -23.83 4.50
CA GLU A 124 8.19 -22.37 4.56
C GLU A 124 6.78 -21.79 4.55
N ILE A 125 5.87 -22.33 3.73
CA ILE A 125 4.46 -21.93 3.72
C ILE A 125 3.81 -22.20 5.07
N PHE A 126 4.06 -23.35 5.70
CA PHE A 126 3.57 -23.62 7.05
C PHE A 126 4.11 -22.60 8.06
N LYS A 127 5.41 -22.26 8.02
CA LYS A 127 5.96 -21.20 8.88
C LYS A 127 5.29 -19.84 8.67
N MET A 128 4.95 -19.50 7.42
CA MET A 128 4.21 -18.27 7.10
C MET A 128 2.79 -18.30 7.68
N LEU A 129 2.10 -19.44 7.55
CA LEU A 129 0.77 -19.65 8.14
C LEU A 129 0.80 -19.63 9.67
N ASP A 130 1.81 -20.22 10.29
CA ASP A 130 2.04 -20.19 11.74
C ASP A 130 2.28 -18.75 12.21
N PHE A 131 3.09 -17.99 11.48
CA PHE A 131 3.30 -16.57 11.74
C PHE A 131 1.99 -15.79 11.69
N LEU A 132 1.22 -15.91 10.60
CA LEU A 132 -0.09 -15.26 10.47
C LEU A 132 -1.04 -15.69 11.60
N SER A 133 -1.02 -16.98 11.95
CA SER A 133 -1.83 -17.55 13.02
C SER A 133 -1.45 -17.04 14.41
N SER A 134 -0.18 -16.65 14.61
CA SER A 134 0.36 -16.09 15.85
C SER A 134 0.06 -14.60 16.05
N LEU A 135 -0.41 -13.90 15.00
CA LEU A 135 -0.79 -12.49 15.11
C LEU A 135 -2.03 -12.36 15.99
N ASP A 136 -2.05 -11.30 16.79
CA ASP A 136 -3.20 -10.96 17.63
C ASP A 136 -3.76 -9.59 17.21
N PRO A 137 -5.02 -9.51 16.76
CA PRO A 137 -5.90 -10.64 16.48
C PRO A 137 -5.50 -11.37 15.18
N LYS A 138 -5.80 -12.66 15.14
CA LYS A 138 -5.53 -13.54 13.99
C LYS A 138 -6.24 -13.01 12.73
N PRO A 139 -5.57 -12.94 11.56
CA PRO A 139 -6.20 -12.57 10.31
C PRO A 139 -7.32 -13.57 9.97
N PRO A 140 -8.51 -13.10 9.56
CA PRO A 140 -9.63 -13.99 9.26
C PRO A 140 -9.45 -14.78 7.95
N SER A 141 -8.52 -14.39 7.08
CA SER A 141 -8.34 -15.01 5.77
C SER A 141 -6.89 -14.97 5.28
N VAL A 142 -6.57 -15.95 4.43
CA VAL A 142 -5.32 -16.04 3.69
C VAL A 142 -5.66 -16.14 2.20
N LEU A 143 -4.99 -15.33 1.39
CA LEU A 143 -5.05 -15.38 -0.06
C LEU A 143 -3.77 -16.03 -0.59
N PHE A 144 -3.91 -17.20 -1.21
CA PHE A 144 -2.84 -17.79 -1.99
C PHE A 144 -2.79 -17.13 -3.37
N SER A 145 -1.62 -16.59 -3.70
CA SER A 145 -1.34 -15.71 -4.83
C SER A 145 -0.05 -16.15 -5.54
N GLY A 146 0.50 -15.31 -6.41
CA GLY A 146 1.73 -15.50 -7.14
C GLY A 146 1.50 -15.30 -8.63
N GLY A 147 2.07 -16.18 -9.44
CA GLY A 147 1.68 -16.37 -10.84
C GLY A 147 0.33 -17.04 -10.93
N GLU A 148 0.32 -18.31 -11.35
CA GLU A 148 -0.85 -19.18 -11.26
C GLU A 148 -0.65 -20.15 -10.08
N PRO A 149 -1.33 -19.92 -8.93
CA PRO A 149 -1.16 -20.73 -7.72
C PRO A 149 -1.38 -22.23 -7.95
N LEU A 150 -2.23 -22.62 -8.91
CA LEU A 150 -2.57 -24.01 -9.20
C LEU A 150 -1.48 -24.78 -9.96
N LEU A 151 -0.41 -24.12 -10.43
CA LEU A 151 0.72 -24.80 -11.08
C LEU A 151 1.68 -25.48 -10.09
N ARG A 152 1.47 -25.26 -8.78
CA ARG A 152 2.30 -25.78 -7.70
C ARG A 152 1.94 -27.21 -7.28
#